data_AF-A0A9E0Q240-F1
#
_entry.id   AF-A0A9E0Q240-F1
#
_cell.length_a   1.000
_cell.length_b   1.000
_cell.length_c   1.000
_cell.angle_alpha   90.00
_cell.angle_beta   90.00
_cell.angle_gamma   90.00
#
_symmetry.space_group_name_H-M   'P 1'
#
loop_
_entity.id
_entity.type
_entity.pdbx_description
1 polymer ?
#
loop_
_entity_poly.entity_id
_entity_poly.type
_entity_poly.pdbx_seq_one_letter_code
_entity_poly.pdbx_strand_id
1 'polypeptide(L)'
;MTTKKLLVAFDPKKPNQRSSDFLVVVLEDAQPKLLGVKSKKPMVSGLMVYLGKEVTANDLFARLVDTGRAIESVEQTLRTLESYIQELQGFRIGNLVTVEADATNHFKLVKLADSPPATNVRRLP
;
A
#
# COMPACT_ATOMS: atom_id res chain seq x y z
N MET A 1 -6.12 -15.70 4.85
CA MET A 1 -5.04 -15.51 3.84
C MET A 1 -3.91 -14.71 4.47
N THR A 2 -2.64 -15.00 4.14
CA THR A 2 -1.47 -14.29 4.71
C THR A 2 -0.54 -13.75 3.63
N THR A 3 0.24 -12.72 3.96
CA THR A 3 1.32 -12.19 3.12
C THR A 3 2.54 -11.83 3.97
N LYS A 4 3.73 -11.94 3.38
CA LYS A 4 4.99 -11.41 3.96
C LYS A 4 5.45 -10.12 3.28
N LYS A 5 4.65 -9.59 2.35
CA LYS A 5 4.93 -8.37 1.59
C LYS A 5 3.88 -7.32 1.91
N LEU A 6 4.30 -6.07 1.99
CA LEU A 6 3.39 -4.92 2.13
C LEU A 6 3.91 -3.72 1.35
N LEU A 7 3.02 -2.76 1.13
CA LEU A 7 3.40 -1.45 0.63
C LEU A 7 3.86 -0.55 1.79
N VAL A 8 4.91 0.23 1.55
CA VAL A 8 5.31 1.35 2.41
C VAL A 8 5.27 2.65 1.62
N ALA A 9 5.01 3.77 2.30
CA ALA A 9 5.00 5.09 1.69
C ALA A 9 6.32 5.32 0.95
N PHE A 10 6.24 5.72 -0.32
CA PHE A 10 7.42 6.04 -1.12
C PHE A 10 7.41 7.52 -1.48
N ASP A 11 8.51 8.21 -1.20
CA ASP A 11 8.74 9.58 -1.63
C ASP A 11 9.76 9.60 -2.79
N PRO A 12 9.35 9.94 -4.02
CA PRO A 12 10.26 10.02 -5.15
C PRO A 12 11.33 11.12 -5.00
N LYS A 13 11.12 12.12 -4.13
CA LYS A 13 12.13 13.14 -3.81
C LYS A 13 13.22 12.60 -2.88
N LYS A 14 12.95 11.50 -2.18
CA LYS A 14 13.87 10.86 -1.22
C LYS A 14 13.84 9.33 -1.39
N PRO A 15 14.26 8.81 -2.56
CA PRO A 15 14.13 7.38 -2.88
C PRO A 15 14.96 6.45 -1.97
N ASN A 16 16.01 6.98 -1.34
CA ASN A 16 16.84 6.25 -0.37
C ASN A 16 16.25 6.24 1.05
N GLN A 17 15.22 7.05 1.32
CA GLN A 17 14.58 7.07 2.62
C GLN A 17 13.63 5.89 2.73
N ARG A 18 14.03 4.88 3.52
CA ARG A 18 13.13 3.78 3.89
C ARG A 18 12.02 4.35 4.78
N SER A 19 10.80 4.40 4.25
CA SER A 19 9.64 4.73 5.07
C SER A 19 9.25 3.53 5.93
N SER A 20 8.98 3.79 7.20
CA SER A 20 8.40 2.80 8.12
C SER A 20 6.86 2.85 8.11
N ASP A 21 6.26 3.65 7.23
CA ASP A 21 4.83 3.87 7.18
C ASP A 21 4.19 2.90 6.19
N PHE A 22 3.51 1.90 6.73
CA PHE A 22 2.82 0.88 5.94
C PHE A 22 1.55 1.43 5.32
N LEU A 23 1.32 1.08 4.06
CA LEU A 23 0.12 1.49 3.33
C LEU A 23 -0.90 0.37 3.29
N VAL A 24 -2.16 0.74 3.49
CA VAL A 24 -3.32 -0.11 3.30
C VAL A 24 -4.30 0.56 2.34
N VAL A 25 -5.01 -0.23 1.55
CA VAL A 25 -6.07 0.29 0.68
C VAL A 25 -7.28 0.60 1.55
N VAL A 26 -7.80 1.82 1.39
CA VAL A 26 -9.05 2.25 1.99
C VAL A 26 -9.97 2.79 0.91
N LEU A 27 -11.26 2.50 1.03
CA LEU A 27 -12.28 3.17 0.24
C LEU A 27 -12.73 4.43 1.01
N GLU A 28 -12.72 5.56 0.33
CA GLU A 28 -13.18 6.84 0.85
C GLU A 28 -13.95 7.56 -0.26
N ASP A 29 -15.21 7.92 -0.01
CA ASP A 29 -16.09 8.52 -1.04
C ASP A 29 -16.17 7.67 -2.33
N ALA A 30 -16.22 6.34 -2.17
CA ALA A 30 -16.15 5.35 -3.25
C ALA A 30 -14.86 5.40 -4.11
N GLN A 31 -13.82 6.11 -3.67
CA GLN A 31 -12.52 6.12 -4.32
C GLN A 31 -11.49 5.34 -3.49
N PRO A 32 -10.72 4.42 -4.09
CA PRO A 32 -9.66 3.76 -3.39
C PRO A 32 -8.45 4.67 -3.22
N LYS A 33 -7.90 4.69 -2.01
CA LYS A 33 -6.70 5.44 -1.66
C LYS A 33 -5.76 4.54 -0.86
N LEU A 34 -4.46 4.77 -1.00
CA LEU A 34 -3.47 4.16 -0.11
C LEU A 34 -3.31 5.04 1.12
N LEU A 35 -3.61 4.52 2.30
CA LEU A 35 -3.49 5.24 3.57
C LEU A 35 -2.29 4.72 4.35
N GLY A 36 -1.42 5.63 4.79
CA GLY A 36 -0.35 5.32 5.74
C GLY A 36 -0.91 5.08 7.14
N VAL A 37 -0.75 3.88 7.69
CA VAL A 37 -1.29 3.52 9.02
C VAL A 37 -0.63 4.30 10.16
N LYS A 38 0.63 4.73 9.99
CA LYS A 38 1.35 5.51 11.01
C LYS A 38 1.18 7.01 10.79
N SER A 39 1.28 7.47 9.54
CA SER A 39 1.15 8.92 9.25
C SER A 39 -0.30 9.40 9.19
N LYS A 40 -1.26 8.48 8.98
CA LYS A 40 -2.67 8.76 8.68
C LYS A 40 -2.86 9.62 7.43
N LYS A 41 -1.87 9.63 6.53
CA LYS A 41 -1.90 10.43 5.30
C LYS A 41 -2.17 9.55 4.09
N PRO A 42 -3.00 10.03 3.14
CA PRO A 42 -3.13 9.38 1.85
C PRO A 42 -1.82 9.51 1.07
N MET A 43 -1.44 8.44 0.38
CA MET A 43 -0.26 8.35 -0.46
C MET A 43 -0.69 7.98 -1.87
N VAL A 44 0.02 8.54 -2.86
CA VAL A 44 -0.25 8.23 -4.27
C VAL A 44 0.36 6.88 -4.66
N SER A 45 1.52 6.54 -4.09
CA SER A 45 2.22 5.30 -4.43
C SER A 45 2.89 4.67 -3.21
N GLY A 46 3.06 3.36 -3.28
CA GLY A 46 3.75 2.55 -2.30
C GLY A 46 4.86 1.71 -2.93
N LEU A 47 5.95 1.53 -2.19
CA LEU A 47 7.01 0.60 -2.54
C LEU A 47 6.73 -0.75 -1.89
N MET A 48 6.81 -1.84 -2.67
CA MET A 48 6.66 -3.19 -2.15
C MET A 48 7.89 -3.60 -1.33
N VAL A 49 7.69 -3.94 -0.06
CA VAL A 49 8.75 -4.38 0.86
C VAL A 49 8.42 -5.72 1.50
N TYR A 50 9.46 -6.41 1.96
CA TYR A 50 9.34 -7.63 2.74
C TYR A 50 9.28 -7.30 4.24
N LEU A 51 8.34 -7.92 4.95
CA LEU A 51 8.08 -7.66 6.37
C LEU A 51 8.86 -8.57 7.33
N GLY A 52 9.47 -9.65 6.85
CA GLY A 52 10.10 -10.66 7.72
C GLY A 52 9.12 -11.52 8.52
N LYS A 53 7.83 -11.20 8.51
CA LYS A 53 6.76 -11.91 9.20
C LYS A 53 5.50 -11.99 8.35
N GLU A 54 4.62 -12.92 8.71
CA GLU A 54 3.30 -13.04 8.09
C GLU A 54 2.34 -12.00 8.66
N VAL A 55 1.49 -11.49 7.79
CA VAL A 55 0.44 -10.52 8.08
C VAL A 55 -0.86 -11.00 7.43
N THR A 56 -1.93 -10.96 8.20
CA THR A 56 -3.30 -11.30 7.82
C THR A 56 -4.12 -10.03 7.55
N ALA A 57 -5.32 -10.20 6.97
CA ALA A 57 -6.27 -9.11 6.85
C ALA A 57 -6.67 -8.53 8.23
N ASN A 58 -6.79 -9.39 9.25
CA ASN A 58 -7.09 -8.97 10.62
C ASN A 58 -5.97 -8.13 11.23
N ASP A 59 -4.70 -8.45 10.96
CA ASP A 59 -3.56 -7.64 11.42
C ASP A 59 -3.56 -6.23 10.78
N LEU A 60 -3.95 -6.15 9.51
CA LEU A 60 -4.11 -4.86 8.81
C LEU A 60 -5.33 -4.11 9.32
N PHE A 61 -6.43 -4.81 9.58
CA PHE A 61 -7.65 -4.23 10.12
C PHE A 61 -7.42 -3.65 11.51
N ALA A 62 -6.74 -4.36 12.41
CA ALA A 62 -6.37 -3.86 13.73
C ALA A 62 -5.56 -2.56 13.63
N ARG A 63 -4.56 -2.51 12.73
CA ARG A 63 -3.78 -1.29 12.46
C ARG A 63 -4.64 -0.16 11.90
N LEU A 64 -5.64 -0.47 11.09
CA LEU A 64 -6.57 0.51 10.55
C LEU A 64 -7.47 1.07 11.66
N VAL A 65 -7.98 0.24 12.57
CA VAL A 65 -8.74 0.65 13.75
C VAL A 65 -7.90 1.57 14.64
N ASP A 66 -6.63 1.24 14.85
CA ASP A 66 -5.69 2.07 15.64
C ASP A 66 -5.48 3.49 15.04
N THR A 67 -5.79 3.69 13.75
CA THR A 67 -5.75 5.04 13.16
C THR A 67 -6.86 5.95 13.68
N GLY A 68 -7.90 5.39 14.31
CA GLY A 68 -9.07 6.12 14.78
C GLY A 68 -10.07 6.51 13.68
N ARG A 69 -9.94 5.91 12.49
CA ARG A 69 -10.85 6.15 11.36
C ARG A 69 -12.22 5.52 11.65
N ALA A 70 -13.29 6.20 11.24
CA ALA A 70 -14.62 5.62 11.23
C ALA A 70 -14.68 4.49 10.19
N ILE A 71 -15.06 3.30 10.63
CA ILE A 71 -15.25 2.12 9.78
C ILE A 71 -16.75 1.91 9.65
N GLU A 72 -17.30 2.21 8.48
CA GLU A 72 -18.75 2.10 8.23
C GLU A 72 -19.23 0.65 8.21
N SER A 73 -18.42 -0.25 7.64
CA SER A 73 -18.71 -1.69 7.59
C SER A 73 -17.43 -2.50 7.79
N VAL A 74 -17.41 -3.26 8.89
CA VAL A 74 -16.30 -4.16 9.24
C VAL A 74 -16.12 -5.25 8.18
N GLU A 75 -17.21 -5.89 7.76
CA GLU A 75 -17.18 -6.96 6.77
C GLU A 75 -16.66 -6.47 5.42
N GLN A 76 -17.12 -5.30 4.96
CA GLN A 76 -16.66 -4.74 3.69
C GLN A 76 -15.17 -4.39 3.76
N THR A 77 -14.74 -3.79 4.87
CA THR A 77 -13.33 -3.42 5.09
C THR A 77 -12.43 -4.67 5.10
N LEU A 78 -12.84 -5.73 5.79
CA LEU A 78 -12.09 -6.99 5.82
C LEU A 78 -11.98 -7.60 4.41
N ARG A 79 -13.08 -7.65 3.64
CA ARG A 79 -13.04 -8.11 2.24
C ARG A 79 -12.11 -7.27 1.38
N THR A 80 -12.12 -5.94 1.53
CA THR A 80 -11.18 -5.05 0.82
C THR A 80 -9.73 -5.37 1.18
N LEU A 81 -9.43 -5.60 2.46
CA LEU A 81 -8.09 -5.95 2.92
C LEU A 81 -7.65 -7.34 2.45
N GLU A 82 -8.55 -8.30 2.38
CA GLU A 82 -8.28 -9.63 1.82
C GLU A 82 -7.95 -9.57 0.33
N SER A 83 -8.78 -8.87 -0.46
CA SER A 83 -8.52 -8.62 -1.88
C SER A 83 -7.19 -7.89 -2.08
N TYR A 84 -6.88 -6.92 -1.21
CA TYR A 84 -5.61 -6.20 -1.26
C TYR A 84 -4.44 -7.16 -1.03
N ILE A 85 -4.50 -8.00 0.00
CA ILE A 85 -3.47 -9.02 0.28
C ILE A 85 -3.30 -9.98 -0.91
N GLN A 86 -4.39 -10.34 -1.58
CA GLN A 86 -4.36 -11.18 -2.76
C GLN A 86 -3.66 -10.51 -3.93
N GLU A 87 -3.98 -9.25 -4.23
CA GLU A 87 -3.32 -8.51 -5.30
C GLU A 87 -1.83 -8.30 -5.04
N LEU A 88 -1.42 -8.07 -3.78
CA LEU A 88 0.00 -7.95 -3.41
C LEU A 88 0.83 -9.20 -3.78
N GLN A 89 0.21 -10.38 -3.89
CA GLN A 89 0.93 -11.59 -4.29
C GLN A 89 1.46 -11.51 -5.73
N GLY A 90 0.76 -10.78 -6.61
CA GLY A 90 1.14 -10.58 -8.01
C GLY A 90 2.34 -9.66 -8.24
N PHE A 91 2.77 -8.90 -7.23
CA PHE A 91 3.88 -7.95 -7.34
C PHE A 91 5.16 -8.46 -6.66
N ARG A 92 6.31 -7.98 -7.16
CA ARG A 92 7.63 -8.31 -6.62
C ARG A 92 8.08 -7.25 -5.62
N ILE A 93 8.93 -7.66 -4.68
CA ILE A 93 9.61 -6.73 -3.76
C ILE A 93 10.41 -5.73 -4.60
N GLY A 94 10.32 -4.44 -4.26
CA GLY A 94 10.95 -3.34 -4.99
C GLY A 94 10.05 -2.69 -6.05
N ASN A 95 8.91 -3.30 -6.40
CA ASN A 95 7.96 -2.67 -7.33
C ASN A 95 7.30 -1.44 -6.69
N LEU A 96 7.14 -0.40 -7.49
CA LEU A 96 6.31 0.76 -7.16
C LEU A 96 4.89 0.48 -7.63
N VAL A 97 3.93 0.60 -6.71
CA VAL A 97 2.53 0.25 -6.93
C VAL A 97 1.66 1.44 -6.54
N THR A 98 0.63 1.71 -7.34
CA THR A 98 -0.46 2.65 -7.04
C THR A 98 -1.77 1.89 -6.93
N VAL A 99 -2.80 2.57 -6.43
CA VAL A 99 -4.17 2.09 -6.48
C VAL A 99 -4.98 2.94 -7.46
N GLU A 100 -5.83 2.29 -8.24
CA GLU A 100 -6.78 2.92 -9.14
C GLU A 100 -8.19 2.40 -8.86
N ALA A 101 -9.20 3.20 -9.19
CA ALA A 101 -10.60 2.77 -9.11
C ALA A 101 -10.89 1.79 -10.23
N ASP A 102 -11.51 0.65 -9.88
CA ASP A 102 -11.94 -0.35 -10.84
C ASP A 102 -13.46 -0.54 -10.72
N ALA A 103 -14.15 -0.55 -11.87
CA ALA A 103 -15.60 -0.65 -11.90
C ALA A 103 -16.12 -2.03 -11.45
N THR A 104 -15.28 -3.07 -11.47
CA THR A 104 -15.68 -4.45 -11.15
C THR A 104 -15.30 -4.83 -9.72
N ASN A 105 -14.10 -4.46 -9.28
CA ASN A 105 -13.55 -4.87 -7.97
C ASN A 105 -13.41 -3.72 -6.95
N HIS A 106 -14.01 -2.56 -7.21
CA HIS A 106 -13.88 -1.30 -6.45
C HIS A 106 -12.47 -0.67 -6.48
N PHE A 107 -11.42 -1.48 -6.55
CA PHE A 107 -10.05 -1.03 -6.70
C PHE A 107 -9.22 -2.02 -7.49
N LYS A 108 -8.07 -1.55 -7.96
CA LYS A 108 -7.02 -2.38 -8.55
C LYS A 108 -5.65 -1.79 -8.24
N LEU A 109 -4.70 -2.65 -7.88
CA LEU A 109 -3.29 -2.28 -7.78
C LEU A 109 -2.66 -2.25 -9.17
N VAL A 110 -1.98 -1.15 -9.47
CA VAL A 110 -1.30 -0.94 -10.75
C VAL A 110 0.19 -0.75 -10.51
N LYS A 111 1.01 -1.51 -11.24
CA LYS A 111 2.47 -1.34 -11.20
C LYS A 111 2.84 -0.05 -11.93
N LEU A 112 3.44 0.90 -11.22
CA LEU A 112 4.02 2.11 -11.82
C LEU A 112 5.44 1.88 -12.33
N ALA A 113 6.26 1.14 -11.59
CA ALA A 113 7.65 0.88 -11.97
C ALA A 113 8.19 -0.42 -11.35
N ASP A 114 9.17 -1.05 -12.01
CA ASP A 114 9.84 -2.25 -11.50
C ASP A 114 10.80 -1.96 -10.33
N SER A 115 11.33 -0.74 -10.27
CA SER A 115 12.19 -0.23 -9.20
C SER A 115 11.94 1.26 -8.99
N PRO A 116 12.16 1.81 -7.78
CA PRO A 116 12.13 3.25 -7.58
C PRO A 116 13.12 3.91 -8.56
N PRO A 117 12.80 5.10 -9.10
CA PRO A 117 13.69 5.78 -10.03
C PRO A 117 15.03 5.97 -9.32
N ALA A 118 16.07 5.28 -9.80
CA ALA A 118 17.42 5.55 -9.38
C ALA A 118 17.66 7.02 -9.73
N THR A 119 17.81 7.88 -8.73
CA THR A 119 18.31 9.23 -8.95
C THR A 119 19.76 9.06 -9.40
N ASN A 120 19.95 8.78 -10.69
CA ASN A 120 21.20 9.01 -11.38
C ASN A 120 21.38 10.52 -11.38
N VAL A 121 21.91 11.04 -10.27
CA VAL A 121 22.66 12.30 -10.31
C VAL A 121 23.91 11.99 -11.12
N ARG A 122 23.76 11.91 -12.44
CA ARG A 122 24.85 11.95 -13.39
C ARG A 122 25.43 13.36 -13.27
N ARG A 123 26.33 13.57 -12.30
CA ARG A 123 27.33 14.64 -12.41
C ARG A 123 28.24 14.20 -13.55
N LEU A 124 27.97 14.68 -14.75
CA LEU A 124 28.96 14.66 -15.81
C LEU A 124 30.01 15.74 -15.46
N PRO A 125 31.32 15.43 -15.61
CA PRO A 125 32.41 16.37 -15.39
C PRO A 125 32.41 17.53 -16.40
#